data_AF-X0HCI9-F1
#
_entry.id   AF-X0HCI9-F1
#
_cell.length_a   1.000
_cell.length_b   1.000
_cell.length_c   1.000
_cell.angle_alpha   90.00
_cell.angle_beta   90.00
_cell.angle_gamma   90.00
#
_symmetry.space_group_name_H-M   'P 1'
#
loop_
_entity.id
_entity.type
_entity.pdbx_description
1 polymer ?
#
loop_
_entity_poly.entity_id
_entity_poly.type
_entity_poly.pdbx_seq_one_letter_code
_entity_poly.pdbx_strand_id
1 'polypeptide(L)'
;MTQDTTVPKLVTVIITTSPTPSAPSTELVSAVIKSFEEHCHALTLCNVIVVFDTYDQIVPTARLKKGQVTPQQAADFDEYKKNVKELILTKYRHVGAKFTQRRVTAEYGSPNPQNTVEYTISQTSDKKVTFIEPSRRLGFGLAVRSALRVTQTPFVWVQQHDWALVADFPMEPLVQIMKAYDSHLETPIKYICLAAIRMLSHAISEQHPVLRELSSSLTQRYEDPTHPGVKIPLTPIYFWHDKPHLASTAHYLERVFPSRLAMLRGDFIEDKIGQRARAQMKEGLFTKWATWLYYPDDGKQLCLKHLQGRTWAGAERQADRAAMWRERNEAERAAQDDG
;
A
#
# COMPACT_ATOMS: atom_id res chain seq x y z
N MET A 1 -31.90 -13.84 1.57
CA MET A 1 -31.28 -12.51 1.37
C MET A 1 -30.00 -12.73 0.58
N THR A 2 -29.99 -12.41 -0.71
CA THR A 2 -28.75 -12.41 -1.52
C THR A 2 -27.86 -11.29 -0.98
N GLN A 3 -26.87 -11.64 -0.17
CA GLN A 3 -25.82 -10.68 0.21
C GLN A 3 -25.19 -10.19 -1.07
N ASP A 4 -25.17 -8.88 -1.29
CA ASP A 4 -24.54 -8.30 -2.47
C ASP A 4 -23.02 -8.52 -2.37
N THR A 5 -22.50 -9.39 -3.23
CA THR A 5 -21.14 -9.95 -3.17
C THR A 5 -20.13 -9.22 -4.05
N THR A 6 -20.47 -8.05 -4.59
CA THR A 6 -19.59 -7.32 -5.52
C THR A 6 -18.34 -6.78 -4.81
N VAL A 7 -17.19 -6.78 -5.51
CA VAL A 7 -15.92 -6.23 -4.97
C VAL A 7 -16.05 -4.85 -4.30
N PRO A 8 -16.76 -3.84 -4.86
CA PRO A 8 -16.90 -2.54 -4.21
C PRO A 8 -17.61 -2.52 -2.85
N LYS A 9 -18.33 -3.60 -2.51
CA LYS A 9 -18.95 -3.79 -1.18
C LYS A 9 -18.07 -4.62 -0.24
N LEU A 10 -17.08 -5.33 -0.78
CA LEU A 10 -16.22 -6.24 -0.05
C LEU A 10 -14.82 -5.67 0.22
N VAL A 11 -14.37 -4.69 -0.57
CA VAL A 11 -13.01 -4.14 -0.50
C VAL A 11 -13.03 -2.63 -0.28
N THR A 12 -12.15 -2.14 0.59
CA THR A 12 -11.80 -0.72 0.73
C THR A 12 -10.34 -0.51 0.31
N VAL A 13 -10.09 0.47 -0.54
CA VAL A 13 -8.75 0.89 -0.96
C VAL A 13 -8.17 1.84 0.08
N ILE A 14 -6.99 1.55 0.59
CA ILE A 14 -6.23 2.40 1.50
C ILE A 14 -5.00 2.90 0.75
N ILE A 15 -4.95 4.19 0.44
CA ILE A 15 -3.78 4.83 -0.16
C ILE A 15 -3.04 5.60 0.92
N THR A 16 -1.79 5.27 1.17
CA THR A 16 -0.92 6.07 2.04
C THR A 16 0.01 6.93 1.21
N THR A 17 0.03 8.23 1.50
CA THR A 17 0.97 9.18 0.90
C THR A 17 1.63 10.02 1.99
N SER A 18 2.79 10.61 1.67
CA SER A 18 3.61 11.41 2.58
C SER A 18 4.41 12.45 1.77
N PRO A 19 5.11 13.41 2.39
CA PRO A 19 5.93 14.36 1.66
C PRO A 19 6.93 13.67 0.71
N THR A 20 6.87 14.05 -0.57
CA THR A 20 7.79 13.60 -1.63
C THR A 20 8.48 14.79 -2.27
N PRO A 21 9.64 14.59 -2.93
CA PRO A 21 10.27 15.67 -3.69
C PRO A 21 9.39 16.20 -4.82
N SER A 22 8.49 15.38 -5.38
CA SER A 22 7.59 15.79 -6.46
C SER A 22 6.43 16.69 -6.01
N ALA A 23 6.18 16.86 -4.70
CA ALA A 23 5.16 17.80 -4.25
C ALA A 23 5.43 19.23 -4.82
N PRO A 24 4.39 19.99 -5.22
CA PRO A 24 2.95 19.72 -5.03
C PRO A 24 2.28 18.82 -6.09
N SER A 25 3.05 18.27 -7.04
CA SER A 25 2.52 17.42 -8.12
C SER A 25 1.91 16.11 -7.59
N THR A 26 0.79 15.69 -8.20
CA THR A 26 0.09 14.42 -7.89
C THR A 26 0.59 13.24 -8.71
N GLU A 27 1.60 13.42 -9.56
CA GLU A 27 2.08 12.43 -10.55
C GLU A 27 2.15 10.99 -10.03
N LEU A 28 2.71 10.79 -8.83
CA LEU A 28 2.85 9.46 -8.23
C LEU A 28 1.46 8.81 -7.97
N VAL A 29 0.54 9.54 -7.33
CA VAL A 29 -0.82 9.05 -7.05
C VAL A 29 -1.62 8.93 -8.36
N SER A 30 -1.42 9.84 -9.31
CA SER A 30 -2.04 9.78 -10.62
C SER A 30 -1.62 8.51 -11.38
N ALA A 31 -0.32 8.18 -11.37
CA ALA A 31 0.20 6.95 -11.96
C ALA A 31 -0.35 5.69 -11.28
N VAL A 32 -0.49 5.70 -9.96
CA VAL A 32 -1.15 4.61 -9.21
C VAL A 32 -2.60 4.43 -9.67
N ILE A 33 -3.40 5.50 -9.69
CA ILE A 33 -4.81 5.41 -10.09
C ILE A 33 -4.93 4.97 -11.56
N LYS A 34 -4.08 5.50 -12.45
CA LYS A 34 -4.02 5.06 -13.85
C LYS A 34 -3.73 3.56 -13.95
N SER A 35 -2.79 3.05 -13.15
CA SER A 35 -2.52 1.61 -13.11
C SER A 35 -3.71 0.79 -12.61
N PHE A 36 -4.57 1.35 -11.74
CA PHE A 36 -5.83 0.69 -11.37
C PHE A 36 -6.81 0.67 -12.55
N GLU A 37 -6.95 1.78 -13.26
CA GLU A 37 -7.82 1.85 -14.45
C GLU A 37 -7.40 0.85 -15.53
N GLU A 38 -6.08 0.66 -15.72
CA GLU A 38 -5.51 -0.24 -16.73
C GLU A 38 -5.56 -1.72 -16.31
N HIS A 39 -5.25 -2.04 -15.05
CA HIS A 39 -4.98 -3.42 -14.62
C HIS A 39 -5.96 -3.99 -13.59
N CYS A 40 -6.80 -3.15 -12.97
CA CYS A 40 -7.74 -3.58 -11.93
C CYS A 40 -8.84 -2.54 -11.69
N HIS A 41 -9.71 -2.34 -12.69
CA HIS A 41 -10.73 -1.27 -12.66
C HIS A 41 -11.64 -1.33 -11.42
N ALA A 42 -11.86 -2.52 -10.86
CA ALA A 42 -12.67 -2.70 -9.66
C ALA A 42 -12.17 -1.84 -8.47
N LEU A 43 -10.87 -1.56 -8.37
CA LEU A 43 -10.30 -0.72 -7.32
C LEU A 43 -10.81 0.72 -7.35
N THR A 44 -11.11 1.28 -8.52
CA THR A 44 -11.62 2.66 -8.65
C THR A 44 -13.11 2.78 -8.33
N LEU A 45 -13.80 1.64 -8.18
CA LEU A 45 -15.21 1.55 -7.80
C LEU A 45 -15.41 1.33 -6.30
N CYS A 46 -14.37 0.87 -5.61
CA CYS A 46 -14.37 0.61 -4.17
C CYS A 46 -14.46 1.89 -3.34
N ASN A 47 -14.75 1.73 -2.04
CA ASN A 47 -14.52 2.80 -1.08
C ASN A 47 -13.02 3.10 -1.03
N VAL A 48 -12.64 4.38 -0.87
CA VAL A 48 -11.24 4.80 -0.77
C VAL A 48 -10.98 5.63 0.48
N ILE A 49 -9.89 5.29 1.16
CA ILE A 49 -9.33 6.04 2.27
C ILE A 49 -7.94 6.50 1.86
N VAL A 50 -7.69 7.81 1.87
CA VAL A 50 -6.35 8.35 1.63
C VAL A 50 -5.79 8.93 2.93
N VAL A 51 -4.63 8.44 3.34
CA VAL A 51 -3.91 8.91 4.53
C VAL A 51 -2.74 9.78 4.11
N PHE A 52 -2.75 11.04 4.53
CA PHE A 52 -1.69 12.00 4.31
C PHE A 52 -0.70 11.98 5.48
N ASP A 53 0.14 10.95 5.57
CA ASP A 53 1.13 10.79 6.64
C ASP A 53 2.18 11.91 6.57
N THR A 54 2.04 12.89 7.46
CA THR A 54 2.78 14.15 7.43
C THR A 54 4.22 14.01 7.97
N TYR A 55 4.87 15.13 8.23
CA TYR A 55 6.22 15.23 8.78
C TYR A 55 6.24 15.55 10.29
N ASP A 56 7.43 15.57 10.87
CA ASP A 56 7.69 15.81 12.28
C ASP A 56 8.33 17.18 12.53
N GLN A 57 9.27 17.58 11.67
CA GLN A 57 10.09 18.77 11.87
C GLN A 57 10.34 19.49 10.55
N ILE A 58 10.37 20.81 10.62
CA ILE A 58 10.82 21.68 9.54
C ILE A 58 12.27 22.06 9.83
N VAL A 59 13.17 21.77 8.90
CA VAL A 59 14.63 21.93 9.04
C VAL A 59 15.24 22.47 7.74
N PRO A 60 16.46 23.05 7.77
CA PRO A 60 17.09 23.57 6.55
C PRO A 60 17.39 22.49 5.49
N THR A 61 17.63 21.24 5.89
CA THR A 61 17.95 20.14 4.98
C THR A 61 17.05 18.94 5.22
N ALA A 62 16.29 18.55 4.20
CA ALA A 62 15.31 17.48 4.28
C ALA A 62 15.94 16.12 4.61
N ARG A 63 15.26 15.34 5.47
CA ARG A 63 15.48 13.91 5.69
C ARG A 63 14.12 13.22 5.76
N LEU A 64 13.49 13.00 4.62
CA LEU A 64 12.11 12.52 4.51
C LEU A 64 11.86 11.22 5.30
N LYS A 65 12.80 10.26 5.26
CA LYS A 65 12.71 9.01 6.06
C LYS A 65 12.62 9.25 7.57
N LYS A 66 13.15 10.36 8.07
CA LYS A 66 13.11 10.77 9.48
C LYS A 66 11.98 11.77 9.78
N GLY A 67 11.08 12.03 8.81
CA GLY A 67 10.01 13.01 8.97
C GLY A 67 10.51 14.46 9.00
N GLN A 68 11.63 14.75 8.37
CA GLN A 68 12.21 16.10 8.33
C GLN A 68 12.05 16.70 6.92
N VAL A 69 11.43 17.87 6.81
CA VAL A 69 11.17 18.58 5.55
C VAL A 69 11.74 20.00 5.60
N THR A 70 11.94 20.63 4.44
CA THR A 70 12.23 22.07 4.38
C THR A 70 10.97 22.92 4.52
N PRO A 71 11.08 24.23 4.80
CA PRO A 71 9.92 25.13 4.79
C PRO A 71 9.15 25.10 3.46
N GLN A 72 9.88 25.05 2.33
CA GLN A 72 9.26 24.93 1.01
C GLN A 72 8.51 23.61 0.85
N GLN A 73 9.12 22.48 1.23
CA GLN A 73 8.48 21.16 1.14
C GLN A 73 7.24 21.04 2.04
N ALA A 74 7.21 21.73 3.17
CA ALA A 74 6.02 21.82 4.01
C ALA A 74 4.88 22.53 3.28
N ALA A 75 5.15 23.68 2.66
CA ALA A 75 4.18 24.42 1.86
C ALA A 75 3.71 23.62 0.63
N ASP A 76 4.65 23.01 -0.10
CA ASP A 76 4.36 22.14 -1.24
C ASP A 76 3.48 20.95 -0.84
N PHE A 77 3.66 20.40 0.37
CA PHE A 77 2.84 19.30 0.87
C PHE A 77 1.42 19.74 1.24
N ASP A 78 1.23 20.97 1.71
CA ASP A 78 -0.11 21.52 1.96
C ASP A 78 -0.90 21.70 0.66
N GLU A 79 -0.23 22.15 -0.41
CA GLU A 79 -0.84 22.23 -1.74
C GLU A 79 -1.05 20.83 -2.35
N TYR A 80 -0.08 19.92 -2.22
CA TYR A 80 -0.20 18.52 -2.62
C TYR A 80 -1.46 17.85 -2.04
N LYS A 81 -1.75 18.06 -0.74
CA LYS A 81 -2.96 17.50 -0.11
C LYS A 81 -4.24 17.97 -0.82
N LYS A 82 -4.32 19.24 -1.21
CA LYS A 82 -5.47 19.79 -1.95
C LYS A 82 -5.58 19.13 -3.32
N ASN A 83 -4.46 19.07 -4.06
CA ASN A 83 -4.41 18.51 -5.40
C ASN A 83 -4.78 17.00 -5.42
N VAL A 84 -4.28 16.23 -4.45
CA VAL A 84 -4.64 14.81 -4.32
C VAL A 84 -6.10 14.63 -3.92
N LYS A 85 -6.64 15.47 -3.02
CA LYS A 85 -8.07 15.41 -2.68
C LYS A 85 -8.94 15.64 -3.93
N GLU A 86 -8.63 16.64 -4.74
CA GLU A 86 -9.33 16.91 -5.99
C GLU A 86 -9.21 15.75 -7.00
N LEU A 87 -8.00 15.21 -7.18
CA LEU A 87 -7.75 14.04 -8.02
C LEU A 87 -8.62 12.85 -7.59
N ILE A 88 -8.64 12.54 -6.29
CA ILE A 88 -9.39 11.41 -5.75
C ILE A 88 -10.89 11.63 -5.91
N LEU A 89 -11.40 12.83 -5.60
CA LEU A 89 -12.82 13.14 -5.77
C LEU A 89 -13.26 13.06 -7.23
N THR A 90 -12.40 13.46 -8.16
CA THR A 90 -12.67 13.32 -9.60
C THR A 90 -12.70 11.85 -10.01
N LYS A 91 -11.65 11.09 -9.65
CA LYS A 91 -11.48 9.69 -10.08
C LYS A 91 -12.49 8.73 -9.47
N TYR A 92 -12.95 9.00 -8.25
CA TYR A 92 -13.98 8.22 -7.57
C TYR A 92 -15.41 8.77 -7.76
N ARG A 93 -15.58 9.86 -8.54
CA ARG A 93 -16.89 10.47 -8.91
C ARG A 93 -17.65 11.11 -7.74
N HIS A 94 -16.93 11.81 -6.88
CA HIS A 94 -17.42 12.54 -5.70
C HIS A 94 -17.09 14.04 -5.74
N VAL A 95 -16.98 14.63 -6.94
CA VAL A 95 -16.75 16.08 -7.10
C VAL A 95 -17.89 16.86 -6.44
N GLY A 96 -17.55 17.86 -5.63
CA GLY A 96 -18.53 18.68 -4.89
C GLY A 96 -19.17 17.99 -3.69
N ALA A 97 -18.69 16.81 -3.28
CA ALA A 97 -19.23 16.11 -2.12
C ALA A 97 -19.04 16.91 -0.82
N LYS A 98 -20.05 16.83 0.05
CA LYS A 98 -19.99 17.41 1.40
C LYS A 98 -19.28 16.44 2.34
N PHE A 99 -18.49 16.99 3.26
CA PHE A 99 -17.73 16.22 4.24
C PHE A 99 -18.26 16.42 5.65
N THR A 100 -18.30 15.33 6.39
CA THR A 100 -18.32 15.34 7.85
C THR A 100 -16.89 15.24 8.36
N GLN A 101 -16.59 15.95 9.45
CA GLN A 101 -15.27 15.93 10.07
C GLN A 101 -15.35 15.45 11.51
N ARG A 102 -14.36 14.67 11.91
CA ARG A 102 -14.17 14.26 13.31
C ARG A 102 -12.69 14.17 13.65
N ARG A 103 -12.36 14.44 14.91
CA ARG A 103 -11.02 14.26 15.46
C ARG A 103 -10.93 12.94 16.19
N VAL A 104 -9.80 12.26 16.03
CA VAL A 104 -9.51 10.95 16.61
C VAL A 104 -8.03 10.93 17.03
N THR A 105 -7.65 10.00 17.90
CA THR A 105 -6.27 9.78 18.33
C THR A 105 -5.73 8.45 17.83
N ALA A 106 -4.44 8.43 17.45
CA ALA A 106 -3.69 7.24 17.07
C ALA A 106 -2.64 6.96 18.15
N GLU A 107 -2.85 5.91 18.93
CA GLU A 107 -2.00 5.52 20.05
C GLU A 107 -0.83 4.62 19.61
N TYR A 108 0.35 4.74 20.23
CA TYR A 108 1.52 3.98 19.75
C TYR A 108 2.52 3.59 20.85
N GLY A 109 3.13 2.43 20.69
CA GLY A 109 4.45 2.07 21.18
C GLY A 109 4.75 2.20 22.67
N SER A 110 3.74 2.34 23.53
CA SER A 110 3.95 2.53 24.97
C SER A 110 2.68 2.19 25.76
N PRO A 111 2.82 1.69 27.00
CA PRO A 111 1.71 1.63 27.96
C PRO A 111 1.18 3.03 28.33
N ASN A 112 2.00 4.06 28.22
CA ASN A 112 1.65 5.44 28.55
C ASN A 112 0.47 5.93 27.68
N PRO A 113 -0.71 6.27 28.24
CA PRO A 113 -1.90 6.69 27.48
C PRO A 113 -1.72 8.00 26.70
N GLN A 114 -0.76 8.84 27.08
CA GLN A 114 -0.43 10.08 26.39
C GLN A 114 0.36 9.89 25.08
N ASN A 115 0.89 8.68 24.82
CA ASN A 115 1.51 8.36 23.53
C ASN A 115 0.45 8.21 22.43
N THR A 116 -0.01 9.36 21.95
CA THR A 116 -1.02 9.49 20.90
C THR A 116 -0.66 10.61 19.93
N VAL A 117 -1.11 10.48 18.68
CA VAL A 117 -1.12 11.55 17.70
C VAL A 117 -2.57 11.83 17.31
N GLU A 118 -3.00 13.08 17.41
CA GLU A 118 -4.32 13.48 16.91
C GLU A 118 -4.36 13.47 15.38
N TYR A 119 -5.49 13.10 14.81
CA TYR A 119 -5.73 13.19 13.39
C TYR A 119 -7.19 13.54 13.10
N THR A 120 -7.38 14.19 11.96
CA THR A 120 -8.72 14.52 11.46
C THR A 120 -9.13 13.51 10.40
N ILE A 121 -10.39 13.08 10.46
CA ILE A 121 -11.03 12.29 9.42
C ILE A 121 -12.07 13.18 8.75
N SER A 122 -11.91 13.41 7.44
CA SER A 122 -12.91 14.04 6.59
C SER A 122 -13.56 12.96 5.74
N GLN A 123 -14.86 12.75 5.87
CA GLN A 123 -15.58 11.66 5.20
C GLN A 123 -16.83 12.17 4.48
N THR A 124 -16.99 11.75 3.24
CA THR A 124 -18.22 11.97 2.44
C THR A 124 -19.44 11.35 3.12
N SER A 125 -20.64 11.88 2.87
CA SER A 125 -21.87 11.42 3.54
C SER A 125 -22.20 9.95 3.27
N ASP A 126 -21.87 9.45 2.08
CA ASP A 126 -22.02 8.04 1.67
C ASP A 126 -20.83 7.16 2.13
N LYS A 127 -19.84 7.75 2.79
CA LYS A 127 -18.62 7.14 3.30
C LYS A 127 -17.72 6.51 2.24
N LYS A 128 -17.94 6.84 0.96
CA LYS A 128 -17.17 6.29 -0.17
C LYS A 128 -15.77 6.85 -0.26
N VAL A 129 -15.59 8.13 0.02
CA VAL A 129 -14.29 8.80 0.05
C VAL A 129 -14.00 9.32 1.45
N THR A 130 -12.82 8.96 1.98
CA THR A 130 -12.34 9.37 3.30
C THR A 130 -10.91 9.89 3.21
N PHE A 131 -10.63 10.99 3.88
CA PHE A 131 -9.29 11.56 4.04
C PHE A 131 -8.89 11.53 5.51
N ILE A 132 -7.67 11.08 5.81
CA ILE A 132 -7.08 11.06 7.14
C ILE A 132 -5.84 11.95 7.16
N GLU A 133 -5.83 12.94 8.05
CA GLU A 133 -4.78 13.95 8.17
C GLU A 133 -4.29 14.02 9.62
N PRO A 134 -3.19 13.34 9.97
CA PRO A 134 -2.58 13.44 11.28
C PRO A 134 -1.87 14.77 11.50
N SER A 135 -1.89 15.25 12.74
CA SER A 135 -1.22 16.50 13.15
C SER A 135 0.31 16.38 13.14
N ARG A 136 0.82 15.15 13.22
CA ARG A 136 2.24 14.81 13.20
C ARG A 136 2.45 13.48 12.47
N ARG A 137 3.67 13.25 11.96
CA ARG A 137 4.02 11.98 11.33
C ARG A 137 3.64 10.78 12.19
N LEU A 138 2.89 9.85 11.61
CA LEU A 138 2.57 8.54 12.15
C LEU A 138 3.62 7.51 11.71
N GLY A 139 4.05 7.57 10.45
CA GLY A 139 4.75 6.49 9.78
C GLY A 139 3.78 5.51 9.12
N PHE A 140 4.28 4.75 8.14
CA PHE A 140 3.48 3.88 7.28
C PHE A 140 2.60 2.91 8.08
N GLY A 141 3.16 2.17 9.05
CA GLY A 141 2.39 1.18 9.80
C GLY A 141 1.21 1.77 10.56
N LEU A 142 1.42 2.88 11.26
CA LEU A 142 0.36 3.55 12.01
C LEU A 142 -0.65 4.25 11.09
N ALA A 143 -0.21 4.77 9.94
CA ALA A 143 -1.10 5.33 8.91
C ALA A 143 -2.08 4.28 8.38
N VAL A 144 -1.58 3.09 8.02
CA VAL A 144 -2.42 1.96 7.59
C VAL A 144 -3.40 1.55 8.70
N ARG A 145 -2.93 1.43 9.95
CA ARG A 145 -3.80 1.07 11.09
C ARG A 145 -4.94 2.07 11.30
N SER A 146 -4.67 3.37 11.20
CA SER A 146 -5.70 4.41 11.31
C SER A 146 -6.78 4.25 10.24
N ALA A 147 -6.41 3.89 9.02
CA ALA A 147 -7.37 3.61 7.95
C ALA A 147 -8.13 2.29 8.16
N LEU A 148 -7.45 1.22 8.60
CA LEU A 148 -8.09 -0.06 8.91
C LEU A 148 -9.21 0.08 9.94
N ARG A 149 -9.00 0.89 10.99
CA ARG A 149 -9.99 1.10 12.06
C ARG A 149 -11.27 1.82 11.65
N VAL A 150 -11.26 2.47 10.50
CA VAL A 150 -12.48 3.12 9.95
C VAL A 150 -13.05 2.38 8.75
N THR A 151 -12.36 1.32 8.31
CA THR A 151 -12.83 0.45 7.24
C THR A 151 -14.02 -0.37 7.74
N GLN A 152 -15.04 -0.51 6.89
CA GLN A 152 -16.25 -1.30 7.17
C GLN A 152 -16.35 -2.57 6.34
N THR A 153 -15.52 -2.69 5.30
CA THR A 153 -15.50 -3.84 4.40
C THR A 153 -14.65 -4.98 4.96
N PRO A 154 -15.00 -6.24 4.65
CA PRO A 154 -14.26 -7.41 5.15
C PRO A 154 -12.83 -7.50 4.63
N PHE A 155 -12.54 -6.91 3.47
CA PHE A 155 -11.20 -6.86 2.89
C PHE A 155 -10.74 -5.43 2.63
N VAL A 156 -9.41 -5.28 2.50
CA VAL A 156 -8.74 -4.05 2.10
C VAL A 156 -7.71 -4.29 1.01
N TRP A 157 -7.55 -3.31 0.15
CA TRP A 157 -6.38 -3.16 -0.71
C TRP A 157 -5.49 -2.06 -0.12
N VAL A 158 -4.30 -2.40 0.36
CA VAL A 158 -3.35 -1.39 0.87
C VAL A 158 -2.39 -0.99 -0.25
N GLN A 159 -2.23 0.31 -0.46
CA GLN A 159 -1.51 0.91 -1.58
C GLN A 159 -0.57 2.01 -1.09
N GLN A 160 0.72 1.86 -1.39
CA GLN A 160 1.70 2.94 -1.24
C GLN A 160 1.68 3.84 -2.48
N HIS A 161 1.89 5.15 -2.29
CA HIS A 161 1.79 6.14 -3.37
C HIS A 161 2.78 5.96 -4.54
N ASP A 162 3.80 5.12 -4.41
CA ASP A 162 4.91 4.97 -5.36
C ASP A 162 5.06 3.53 -5.87
N TRP A 163 3.97 2.76 -5.90
CA TRP A 163 3.91 1.44 -6.51
C TRP A 163 2.78 1.34 -7.52
N ALA A 164 3.10 1.10 -8.79
CA ALA A 164 2.09 0.89 -9.82
C ALA A 164 1.88 -0.61 -10.09
N LEU A 165 0.64 -0.98 -10.41
CA LEU A 165 0.35 -2.24 -11.10
C LEU A 165 0.95 -2.19 -12.51
N VAL A 166 1.51 -3.31 -12.98
CA VAL A 166 2.02 -3.45 -14.35
C VAL A 166 1.51 -4.71 -15.05
N ALA A 167 0.56 -5.38 -14.42
CA ALA A 167 -0.12 -6.58 -14.92
C ALA A 167 -1.51 -6.66 -14.30
N ASP A 168 -2.42 -7.30 -15.03
CA ASP A 168 -3.81 -7.45 -14.60
C ASP A 168 -3.93 -8.24 -13.30
N PHE A 169 -4.78 -7.73 -12.40
CA PHE A 169 -5.01 -8.34 -11.11
C PHE A 169 -6.47 -8.85 -11.01
N PRO A 170 -6.67 -10.16 -10.84
CA PRO A 170 -8.00 -10.77 -10.86
C PRO A 170 -8.72 -10.58 -9.51
N MET A 171 -9.13 -9.34 -9.21
CA MET A 171 -9.67 -8.92 -7.91
C MET A 171 -10.91 -9.71 -7.48
N GLU A 172 -11.93 -9.80 -8.33
CA GLU A 172 -13.20 -10.45 -8.00
C GLU A 172 -13.02 -11.93 -7.62
N PRO A 173 -12.41 -12.81 -8.45
CA PRO A 173 -12.23 -14.21 -8.06
C PRO A 173 -11.32 -14.35 -6.84
N LEU A 174 -10.30 -13.50 -6.67
CA LEU A 174 -9.44 -13.55 -5.48
C LEU A 174 -10.19 -13.22 -4.19
N VAL A 175 -11.06 -12.22 -4.20
CA VAL A 175 -11.90 -11.88 -3.04
C VAL A 175 -12.85 -13.03 -2.70
N GLN A 176 -13.45 -13.69 -3.70
CA GLN A 176 -14.30 -14.85 -3.43
C GLN A 176 -13.51 -16.05 -2.90
N ILE A 177 -12.31 -16.32 -3.45
CA ILE A 177 -11.40 -17.33 -2.93
C ILE A 177 -11.04 -17.02 -1.47
N MET A 178 -10.67 -15.78 -1.14
CA MET A 178 -10.36 -15.40 0.24
C MET A 178 -11.55 -15.63 1.18
N LYS A 179 -12.79 -15.37 0.73
CA LYS A 179 -14.01 -15.67 1.52
C LYS A 179 -14.21 -17.16 1.71
N ALA A 180 -14.12 -17.95 0.63
CA ALA A 180 -14.33 -19.40 0.68
C ALA A 180 -13.30 -20.10 1.58
N TYR A 181 -12.07 -19.60 1.60
CA TYR A 181 -10.98 -20.15 2.40
C TYR A 181 -10.78 -19.43 3.75
N ASP A 182 -11.61 -18.46 4.12
CA ASP A 182 -11.40 -17.65 5.31
C ASP A 182 -11.36 -18.49 6.60
N SER A 183 -12.24 -19.50 6.71
CA SER A 183 -12.33 -20.40 7.86
C SER A 183 -11.71 -21.77 7.62
N HIS A 184 -10.95 -21.95 6.53
CA HIS A 184 -10.30 -23.22 6.23
C HIS A 184 -9.19 -23.50 7.25
N LEU A 185 -9.18 -24.70 7.83
CA LEU A 185 -8.25 -25.06 8.93
C LEU A 185 -6.79 -25.14 8.45
N GLU A 186 -6.57 -25.82 7.33
CA GLU A 186 -5.22 -26.09 6.79
C GLU A 186 -4.69 -24.95 5.89
N THR A 187 -5.55 -24.34 5.08
CA THR A 187 -5.16 -23.38 4.03
C THR A 187 -5.95 -22.07 4.10
N PRO A 188 -5.97 -21.37 5.24
CA PRO A 188 -6.62 -20.07 5.30
C PRO A 188 -5.92 -19.07 4.37
N ILE A 189 -6.70 -18.26 3.64
CA ILE A 189 -6.18 -17.24 2.72
C ILE A 189 -6.61 -15.86 3.24
N LYS A 190 -5.70 -15.17 3.94
CA LYS A 190 -6.01 -13.91 4.65
C LYS A 190 -5.25 -12.70 4.11
N TYR A 191 -4.18 -12.92 3.37
CA TYR A 191 -3.32 -11.89 2.80
C TYR A 191 -2.78 -12.37 1.45
N ILE A 192 -2.84 -11.54 0.43
CA ILE A 192 -2.33 -11.80 -0.91
C ILE A 192 -1.52 -10.59 -1.37
N CYS A 193 -0.21 -10.76 -1.49
CA CYS A 193 0.67 -9.77 -2.12
C CYS A 193 0.94 -10.12 -3.58
N LEU A 194 1.56 -9.16 -4.28
CA LEU A 194 1.89 -9.27 -5.70
C LEU A 194 3.41 -9.31 -5.89
N ALA A 195 3.85 -9.98 -6.96
CA ALA A 195 5.26 -10.11 -7.26
C ALA A 195 5.87 -8.79 -7.74
N ALA A 196 6.83 -8.26 -6.96
CA ALA A 196 7.81 -7.29 -7.43
C ALA A 196 9.08 -8.00 -7.94
N ILE A 197 10.00 -7.27 -8.58
CA ILE A 197 11.18 -7.86 -9.25
C ILE A 197 12.00 -8.83 -8.37
N ARG A 198 12.13 -8.55 -7.07
CA ARG A 198 12.89 -9.39 -6.12
C ARG A 198 12.12 -10.60 -5.59
N MET A 199 10.84 -10.71 -5.94
CA MET A 199 9.93 -11.78 -5.51
C MET A 199 9.65 -12.76 -6.65
N LEU A 200 10.20 -12.52 -7.84
CA LEU A 200 10.11 -13.46 -8.94
C LEU A 200 10.78 -14.77 -8.54
N SER A 201 10.15 -15.89 -8.92
CA SER A 201 10.63 -17.23 -8.58
C SER A 201 10.74 -17.50 -7.06
N HIS A 202 9.97 -16.79 -6.23
CA HIS A 202 10.03 -16.91 -4.77
C HIS A 202 9.92 -18.36 -4.30
N ALA A 203 8.91 -19.09 -4.78
CA ALA A 203 8.59 -20.44 -4.29
C ALA A 203 9.76 -21.43 -4.48
N ILE A 204 10.49 -21.33 -5.60
CA ILE A 204 11.63 -22.21 -5.91
C ILE A 204 12.93 -21.79 -5.22
N SER A 205 13.01 -20.55 -4.73
CA SER A 205 14.20 -20.02 -4.06
C SER A 205 14.26 -20.32 -2.56
N GLU A 206 13.17 -20.82 -1.95
CA GLU A 206 13.10 -21.04 -0.50
C GLU A 206 13.93 -22.26 -0.06
N GLN A 207 14.90 -22.00 0.80
CA GLN A 207 15.86 -23.00 1.25
C GLN A 207 15.49 -23.64 2.58
N HIS A 208 14.64 -23.00 3.39
CA HIS A 208 14.24 -23.57 4.68
C HIS A 208 13.34 -24.81 4.49
N PRO A 209 13.69 -25.99 5.06
CA PRO A 209 12.99 -27.25 4.77
C PRO A 209 11.47 -27.19 4.97
N VAL A 210 11.02 -26.71 6.14
CA VAL A 210 9.60 -26.57 6.48
C VAL A 210 8.86 -25.67 5.50
N LEU A 211 9.49 -24.57 5.08
CA LEU A 211 8.87 -23.60 4.17
C LEU A 211 8.86 -24.14 2.74
N ARG A 212 9.90 -24.87 2.33
CA ARG A 212 9.94 -25.52 1.01
C ARG A 212 8.90 -26.62 0.87
N GLU A 213 8.69 -27.39 1.93
CA GLU A 213 7.64 -28.41 1.99
C GLU A 213 6.24 -27.77 1.88
N LEU A 214 5.99 -26.70 2.64
CA LEU A 214 4.75 -25.91 2.54
C LEU A 214 4.54 -25.34 1.14
N SER A 215 5.58 -24.80 0.50
CA SER A 215 5.46 -24.30 -0.88
C SER A 215 5.09 -25.44 -1.82
N SER A 216 5.74 -26.61 -1.69
CA SER A 216 5.45 -27.77 -2.53
C SER A 216 4.02 -28.30 -2.36
N SER A 217 3.48 -28.26 -1.14
CA SER A 217 2.14 -28.79 -0.85
C SER A 217 1.01 -27.81 -1.18
N LEU A 218 1.24 -26.50 -1.01
CA LEU A 218 0.19 -25.49 -1.11
C LEU A 218 0.25 -24.64 -2.38
N THR A 219 1.33 -24.71 -3.17
CA THR A 219 1.38 -23.99 -4.46
C THR A 219 0.51 -24.69 -5.48
N GLN A 220 -0.61 -24.09 -5.81
CA GLN A 220 -1.56 -24.63 -6.77
C GLN A 220 -2.51 -23.55 -7.27
N ARG A 221 -3.47 -23.93 -8.10
CA ARG A 221 -4.55 -23.03 -8.53
C ARG A 221 -5.77 -23.23 -7.63
N TYR A 222 -6.19 -22.14 -7.00
CA TYR A 222 -7.34 -22.08 -6.10
C TYR A 222 -8.57 -21.59 -6.86
N GLU A 223 -9.74 -22.03 -6.44
CA GLU A 223 -11.01 -21.75 -7.11
C GLU A 223 -12.07 -21.51 -6.03
N ASP A 224 -12.93 -20.53 -6.26
CA ASP A 224 -14.12 -20.35 -5.44
C ASP A 224 -15.21 -21.32 -5.92
N PRO A 225 -15.77 -22.16 -5.03
CA PRO A 225 -16.84 -23.09 -5.40
C PRO A 225 -18.07 -22.41 -6.03
N THR A 226 -18.28 -21.11 -5.78
CA THR A 226 -19.42 -20.36 -6.35
C THR A 226 -19.15 -19.78 -7.74
N HIS A 227 -17.90 -19.80 -8.23
CA HIS A 227 -17.51 -19.35 -9.57
C HIS A 227 -16.65 -20.41 -10.28
N PRO A 228 -17.26 -21.55 -10.67
CA PRO A 228 -16.52 -22.64 -11.30
C PRO A 228 -15.90 -22.21 -12.64
N GLY A 229 -14.66 -22.62 -12.88
CA GLY A 229 -13.90 -22.38 -14.10
C GLY A 229 -12.79 -21.31 -14.00
N VAL A 230 -12.80 -20.47 -12.96
CA VAL A 230 -11.75 -19.44 -12.76
C VAL A 230 -10.79 -19.89 -11.66
N LYS A 231 -9.64 -20.40 -12.08
CA LYS A 231 -8.60 -20.89 -11.16
C LYS A 231 -7.43 -19.92 -11.06
N ILE A 232 -7.14 -19.43 -9.85
CA ILE A 232 -6.10 -18.43 -9.61
C ILE A 232 -4.88 -19.09 -8.96
N PRO A 233 -3.67 -18.98 -9.55
CA PRO A 233 -2.46 -19.55 -8.97
C PRO A 233 -2.02 -18.75 -7.74
N LEU A 234 -1.87 -19.45 -6.62
CA LEU A 234 -1.31 -18.89 -5.38
C LEU A 234 -0.19 -19.79 -4.87
N THR A 235 0.85 -19.16 -4.31
CA THR A 235 1.88 -19.82 -3.50
C THR A 235 1.88 -19.19 -2.11
N PRO A 236 2.19 -19.94 -1.04
CA PRO A 236 2.56 -19.34 0.22
C PRO A 236 3.71 -18.34 0.04
N ILE A 237 3.68 -17.27 0.83
CA ILE A 237 4.82 -16.38 1.01
C ILE A 237 5.12 -16.24 2.50
N TYR A 238 6.39 -16.31 2.85
CA TYR A 238 6.81 -16.41 4.25
C TYR A 238 7.23 -15.07 4.83
N PHE A 239 6.47 -14.02 4.50
CA PHE A 239 6.73 -12.64 4.92
C PHE A 239 5.47 -11.77 4.79
N TRP A 240 5.32 -10.79 5.68
CA TRP A 240 4.31 -9.73 5.54
C TRP A 240 4.95 -8.51 4.88
N HIS A 241 4.54 -8.17 3.65
CA HIS A 241 5.11 -7.05 2.91
C HIS A 241 4.28 -5.76 3.02
N ASP A 242 4.96 -4.62 2.87
CA ASP A 242 4.35 -3.29 2.81
C ASP A 242 3.85 -2.91 1.40
N LYS A 243 4.32 -3.65 0.39
CA LYS A 243 3.98 -3.48 -1.03
C LYS A 243 2.48 -3.69 -1.25
N PRO A 244 1.89 -3.22 -2.36
CA PRO A 244 0.47 -3.40 -2.60
C PRO A 244 -0.03 -4.83 -2.40
N HIS A 245 -1.12 -4.96 -1.64
CA HIS A 245 -1.68 -6.25 -1.25
C HIS A 245 -3.16 -6.17 -0.92
N LEU A 246 -3.85 -7.30 -1.11
CA LEU A 246 -5.21 -7.56 -0.66
C LEU A 246 -5.16 -8.31 0.67
N ALA A 247 -5.96 -7.91 1.67
CA ALA A 247 -5.97 -8.59 2.97
C ALA A 247 -7.34 -8.57 3.64
N SER A 248 -7.62 -9.57 4.49
CA SER A 248 -8.75 -9.56 5.42
C SER A 248 -8.53 -8.47 6.47
N THR A 249 -9.48 -7.54 6.59
CA THR A 249 -9.42 -6.39 7.50
C THR A 249 -9.24 -6.84 8.95
N ALA A 250 -10.04 -7.82 9.38
CA ALA A 250 -10.01 -8.35 10.75
C ALA A 250 -8.67 -9.03 11.06
N HIS A 251 -8.19 -9.89 10.16
CA HIS A 251 -6.90 -10.58 10.31
C HIS A 251 -5.73 -9.59 10.34
N TYR A 252 -5.78 -8.54 9.51
CA TYR A 252 -4.77 -7.48 9.50
C TYR A 252 -4.70 -6.81 10.87
N LEU A 253 -5.83 -6.35 11.40
CA LEU A 253 -5.89 -5.74 12.73
C LEU A 253 -5.40 -6.69 13.84
N GLU A 254 -5.84 -7.94 13.83
CA GLU A 254 -5.46 -8.93 14.86
C GLU A 254 -3.97 -9.29 14.82
N ARG A 255 -3.41 -9.54 13.63
CA ARG A 255 -2.02 -10.05 13.50
C ARG A 255 -0.98 -8.95 13.51
N VAL A 256 -1.27 -7.83 12.88
CA VAL A 256 -0.32 -6.73 12.73
C VAL A 256 -0.47 -5.72 13.86
N PHE A 257 -1.70 -5.47 14.32
CA PHE A 257 -2.00 -4.42 15.29
C PHE A 257 -2.80 -4.92 16.51
N PRO A 258 -2.44 -6.06 17.16
CA PRO A 258 -3.21 -6.63 18.27
C PRO A 258 -3.34 -5.71 19.49
N SER A 259 -2.40 -4.77 19.63
CA SER A 259 -2.42 -3.78 20.69
C SER A 259 -1.64 -2.53 20.28
N ARG A 260 -1.74 -1.48 21.10
CA ARG A 260 -0.95 -0.26 20.91
C ARG A 260 0.57 -0.48 20.93
N LEU A 261 1.04 -1.55 21.57
CA LEU A 261 2.47 -1.87 21.68
C LEU A 261 3.03 -2.50 20.41
N ALA A 262 2.17 -2.93 19.48
CA ALA A 262 2.58 -3.68 18.30
C ALA A 262 3.37 -2.85 17.27
N MET A 263 3.28 -1.52 17.33
CA MET A 263 3.88 -0.63 16.34
C MET A 263 4.35 0.68 16.99
N LEU A 264 5.61 1.05 16.77
CA LEU A 264 6.10 2.38 17.12
C LEU A 264 5.81 3.39 16.01
N ARG A 265 5.97 4.67 16.33
CA ARG A 265 5.85 5.73 15.34
C ARG A 265 7.02 5.70 14.38
N GLY A 266 6.73 5.73 13.08
CA GLY A 266 7.74 5.65 12.02
C GLY A 266 8.15 4.23 11.64
N ASP A 267 7.67 3.19 12.33
CA ASP A 267 7.94 1.79 11.98
C ASP A 267 7.23 1.40 10.66
N PHE A 268 7.88 0.51 9.92
CA PHE A 268 7.33 -0.20 8.77
C PHE A 268 6.78 -1.56 9.21
N ILE A 269 5.70 -2.00 8.58
CA ILE A 269 5.09 -3.30 8.91
C ILE A 269 6.03 -4.42 8.47
N GLU A 270 6.63 -4.29 7.28
CA GLU A 270 7.61 -5.22 6.71
C GLU A 270 8.77 -5.50 7.69
N ASP A 271 9.34 -4.44 8.29
CA ASP A 271 10.51 -4.56 9.17
C ASP A 271 10.20 -5.24 10.50
N LYS A 272 9.07 -4.91 11.13
CA LYS A 272 8.71 -5.42 12.47
C LYS A 272 7.94 -6.73 12.39
N ILE A 273 6.89 -6.73 11.59
CA ILE A 273 5.89 -7.79 11.57
C ILE A 273 6.28 -8.87 10.57
N GLY A 274 6.85 -8.49 9.43
CA GLY A 274 7.31 -9.46 8.43
C GLY A 274 8.40 -10.38 8.98
N GLN A 275 9.37 -9.85 9.73
CA GLN A 275 10.41 -10.66 10.37
C GLN A 275 9.84 -11.62 11.43
N ARG A 276 8.93 -11.12 12.28
CA ARG A 276 8.22 -11.95 13.27
C ARG A 276 7.41 -13.05 12.60
N ALA A 277 6.73 -12.72 11.49
CA ALA A 277 5.94 -13.65 10.72
C ALA A 277 6.81 -14.76 10.13
N ARG A 278 7.92 -14.40 9.48
CA ARG A 278 8.87 -15.36 8.93
C ARG A 278 9.42 -16.32 9.99
N ALA A 279 9.82 -15.80 11.15
CA ALA A 279 10.34 -16.62 12.24
C ALA A 279 9.31 -17.66 12.70
N GLN A 280 8.07 -17.24 12.95
CA GLN A 280 7.00 -18.14 13.38
C GLN A 280 6.58 -19.14 12.29
N MET A 281 6.61 -18.75 11.02
CA MET A 281 6.30 -19.68 9.92
C MET A 281 7.37 -20.77 9.77
N LYS A 282 8.64 -20.48 10.07
CA LYS A 282 9.69 -21.51 10.13
C LYS A 282 9.43 -22.55 11.24
N GLU A 283 8.69 -22.17 12.28
CA GLU A 283 8.24 -23.04 13.37
C GLU A 283 6.89 -23.75 13.05
N GLY A 284 6.40 -23.66 11.80
CA GLY A 284 5.17 -24.33 11.37
C GLY A 284 3.89 -23.52 11.59
N LEU A 285 3.97 -22.26 12.06
CA LEU A 285 2.80 -21.42 12.31
C LEU A 285 2.33 -20.67 11.05
N PHE A 286 2.29 -21.32 9.90
CA PHE A 286 1.85 -20.71 8.64
C PHE A 286 0.40 -20.22 8.71
N THR A 287 -0.53 -21.07 9.16
CA THR A 287 -1.97 -20.77 9.22
C THR A 287 -2.29 -19.55 10.10
N LYS A 288 -1.45 -19.26 11.09
CA LYS A 288 -1.54 -18.04 11.90
C LYS A 288 -1.37 -16.76 11.08
N TRP A 289 -0.50 -16.79 10.08
CA TRP A 289 -0.17 -15.63 9.24
C TRP A 289 -0.95 -15.64 7.92
N ALA A 290 -1.14 -16.81 7.31
CA ALA A 290 -1.97 -17.02 6.14
C ALA A 290 -1.64 -16.05 5.00
N THR A 291 -0.33 -15.89 4.75
CA THR A 291 0.24 -14.97 3.77
C THR A 291 0.53 -15.68 2.46
N TRP A 292 -0.03 -15.14 1.38
CA TRP A 292 0.05 -15.70 0.03
C TRP A 292 0.59 -14.68 -0.97
N LEU A 293 1.10 -15.20 -2.07
CA LEU A 293 1.55 -14.45 -3.24
C LEU A 293 0.67 -14.85 -4.42
N TYR A 294 0.10 -13.86 -5.11
CA TYR A 294 -0.47 -14.06 -6.43
C TYR A 294 0.64 -14.49 -7.37
N TYR A 295 0.53 -15.70 -7.94
CA TYR A 295 1.64 -16.42 -8.55
C TYR A 295 1.39 -16.78 -10.03
N PRO A 296 1.03 -15.81 -10.89
CA PRO A 296 0.85 -16.08 -12.31
C PRO A 296 2.19 -16.45 -12.97
N ASP A 297 2.10 -17.22 -14.06
CA ASP A 297 3.24 -17.72 -14.83
C ASP A 297 4.36 -18.33 -13.97
N ASP A 298 3.96 -19.12 -12.96
CA ASP A 298 4.85 -19.75 -11.99
C ASP A 298 5.81 -18.75 -11.32
N GLY A 299 5.32 -17.54 -11.05
CA GLY A 299 6.05 -16.48 -10.38
C GLY A 299 7.04 -15.73 -11.26
N LYS A 300 6.93 -15.85 -12.59
CA LYS A 300 7.81 -15.14 -13.54
C LYS A 300 7.24 -13.79 -13.98
N GLN A 301 5.94 -13.58 -13.81
CA GLN A 301 5.31 -12.33 -14.20
C GLN A 301 5.50 -11.26 -13.14
N LEU A 302 6.08 -10.14 -13.54
CA LEU A 302 6.15 -8.93 -12.72
C LEU A 302 4.76 -8.31 -12.62
N CYS A 303 4.28 -8.10 -11.41
CA CYS A 303 2.97 -7.50 -11.16
C CYS A 303 3.06 -6.06 -10.63
N LEU A 304 4.20 -5.70 -10.02
CA LEU A 304 4.41 -4.41 -9.37
C LEU A 304 5.70 -3.73 -9.80
N LYS A 305 5.63 -2.41 -10.02
CA LYS A 305 6.79 -1.55 -10.30
C LYS A 305 6.86 -0.37 -9.31
N HIS A 306 8.03 -0.20 -8.70
CA HIS A 306 8.31 0.95 -7.82
C HIS A 306 8.61 2.21 -8.65
N LEU A 307 7.94 3.31 -8.36
CA LEU A 307 8.03 4.61 -9.04
C LEU A 307 9.11 5.54 -8.46
N GLN A 308 9.77 5.10 -7.39
CA GLN A 308 10.88 5.80 -6.73
C GLN A 308 10.45 7.12 -6.12
N GLY A 309 9.30 7.15 -5.42
CA GLY A 309 8.67 8.39 -4.95
C GLY A 309 9.53 9.26 -4.03
N ARG A 310 10.57 8.67 -3.40
CA ARG A 310 11.52 9.40 -2.53
C ARG A 310 12.64 10.13 -3.29
N THR A 311 12.87 9.80 -4.56
CA THR A 311 13.88 10.44 -5.41
C THR A 311 13.28 11.06 -6.67
N TRP A 312 12.04 10.68 -7.02
CA TRP A 312 11.29 11.28 -8.12
C TRP A 312 10.98 12.75 -7.84
N ALA A 313 11.54 13.64 -8.66
CA ALA A 313 11.40 15.08 -8.52
C ALA A 313 10.22 15.66 -9.33
N GLY A 314 9.48 14.82 -10.07
CA GLY A 314 8.52 15.25 -11.09
C GLY A 314 9.08 15.13 -12.51
N ALA A 315 8.21 14.93 -13.49
CA ALA A 315 8.60 14.82 -14.90
C ALA A 315 9.25 16.12 -15.42
N GLU A 316 8.67 17.26 -15.08
CA GLU A 316 9.15 18.60 -15.46
C GLU A 316 10.55 18.88 -14.91
N ARG A 317 10.75 18.71 -13.59
CA ARG A 317 12.07 18.94 -12.96
C ARG A 317 13.14 17.93 -13.42
N GLN A 318 12.75 16.74 -13.89
CA GLN A 318 13.69 15.83 -14.54
C GLN A 318 14.07 16.29 -15.94
N ALA A 319 13.11 16.81 -16.71
CA ALA A 319 13.38 17.42 -18.01
C ALA A 319 14.33 18.62 -17.85
N ASP A 320 14.09 19.49 -16.86
CA ASP A 320 14.96 20.64 -16.57
C ASP A 320 16.38 20.22 -16.17
N ARG A 321 16.51 19.20 -15.31
CA ARG A 321 17.82 18.63 -14.97
C ARG A 321 18.51 18.02 -16.18
N ALA A 322 17.78 17.30 -17.02
CA ALA A 322 18.33 16.70 -18.23
C ALA A 322 18.77 17.76 -19.24
N ALA A 323 18.02 18.87 -19.37
CA ALA A 323 18.38 20.02 -20.20
C ALA A 323 19.65 20.70 -19.66
N MET A 324 19.70 21.02 -18.36
CA MET A 324 20.92 21.59 -17.74
C MET A 324 22.14 20.68 -17.90
N TRP A 325 21.99 19.36 -17.77
CA TRP A 325 23.09 18.42 -18.00
C TRP A 325 23.55 18.37 -19.46
N ARG A 326 22.63 18.51 -20.43
CA ARG A 326 22.99 18.60 -21.85
C ARG A 326 23.75 19.89 -22.14
N GLU A 327 23.24 21.03 -21.68
CA GLU A 327 23.91 22.34 -21.84
C GLU A 327 25.31 22.33 -21.23
N ARG A 328 25.47 21.75 -20.04
CA ARG A 328 26.77 21.62 -19.39
C ARG A 328 27.73 20.74 -20.18
N ASN A 329 27.27 19.59 -20.69
CA ASN A 329 28.10 18.69 -21.48
C ASN A 329 28.47 19.31 -22.85
N GLU A 330 27.57 20.10 -23.44
CA GLU A 330 27.84 20.85 -24.67
C GLU A 330 28.87 21.96 -24.43
N ALA A 331 28.78 22.69 -23.31
CA ALA A 331 29.77 23.69 -22.91
C ALA A 331 31.14 23.07 -22.60
N GLU A 332 31.19 21.92 -21.92
CA GLU A 332 32.44 21.20 -21.63
C GLU A 332 33.09 20.64 -22.91
N ARG A 333 32.30 20.26 -23.93
CA ARG A 333 32.82 19.83 -25.24
C ARG A 333 33.33 20.99 -26.08
N ALA A 334 32.59 22.10 -26.15
CA ALA A 334 33.04 23.30 -26.86
C ALA A 334 34.36 23.84 -26.30
N ALA A 335 34.54 23.78 -24.97
CA ALA A 335 35.79 24.17 -24.32
C ALA A 335 36.97 23.22 -24.59
N GLN A 336 36.72 22.00 -25.07
CA GLN A 336 37.76 21.03 -25.45
C GLN A 336 38.13 21.11 -26.95
N ASP A 337 37.24 21.61 -27.79
CA ASP A 337 37.49 21.81 -29.23
C ASP A 337 38.19 23.15 -29.54
N ASP A 338 38.13 24.11 -28.62
CA ASP A 338 38.78 25.45 -28.72
C ASP A 338 40.18 25.53 -28.07
N GLY A 339 40.74 24.42 -27.58
CA GLY A 339 42.08 24.32 -26.97
C GLY A 339 43.00 23.37 -27.73
#